data_AF-A0A7G9ZDC7-F1
#
_entry.id   AF-A0A7G9ZDC7-F1
#
_cell.length_a   1.000
_cell.length_b   1.000
_cell.length_c   1.000
_cell.angle_alpha   90.00
_cell.angle_beta   90.00
_cell.angle_gamma   90.00
#
_symmetry.space_group_name_H-M   'P 1'
#
loop_
_entity.id
_entity.type
_entity.pdbx_description
1 polymer ?
#
loop_
_entity_poly.entity_id
_entity_poly.type
_entity_poly.pdbx_seq_one_letter_code
_entity_poly.pdbx_strand_id
1 'polypeptide(L)'
;MREARKAGVRVLTRLNSNFVVVRFGTKFRKEDLLSNIKPIQRTIGGKRYIIYPFKRCIWQGTAGNLFLVRGEGYDDFIPLFTTSLNTKPETAIMKYKERAQIEQTNKELKSYLGLEGNHFRTKESNYGHIFILCLVYNFIQYLRLYLTHMSFKDVLEGISVYLLRERPPKCAFSVRNAFEVVIENIGSEKPNKINIELTGATQLSGEATT
;
A
#
# COMPACT_ATOMS: atom_id res chain seq x y z
N MET A 1 -0.46 -16.75 5.97
CA MET A 1 -1.75 -16.71 6.72
C MET A 1 -1.61 -17.16 8.17
N ARG A 2 -1.05 -18.34 8.44
CA ARG A 2 -0.87 -18.85 9.81
C ARG A 2 -0.04 -17.92 10.71
N GLU A 3 1.06 -17.38 10.19
CA GLU A 3 1.92 -16.44 10.92
C GLU A 3 1.22 -15.11 11.21
N ALA A 4 0.59 -14.51 10.19
CA ALA A 4 -0.18 -13.29 10.38
C ALA A 4 -1.29 -13.46 11.44
N ARG A 5 -1.96 -14.62 11.46
CA ARG A 5 -2.93 -14.95 12.51
C ARG A 5 -2.28 -15.03 13.90
N LYS A 6 -1.13 -15.69 14.04
CA LYS A 6 -0.38 -15.76 15.30
C LYS A 6 0.03 -14.38 15.79
N ALA A 7 0.40 -13.48 14.88
CA ALA A 7 0.83 -12.12 15.17
C ALA A 7 -0.34 -11.11 15.32
N GLY A 8 -1.60 -11.56 15.20
CA GLY A 8 -2.77 -10.65 15.26
C GLY A 8 -2.88 -9.67 14.09
N VAL A 9 -2.14 -9.90 13.00
CA VAL A 9 -2.09 -9.02 11.83
C VAL A 9 -3.29 -9.27 10.91
N ARG A 10 -3.98 -8.19 10.52
CA ARG A 10 -5.05 -8.23 9.53
C ARG A 10 -4.44 -8.35 8.13
N VAL A 11 -4.90 -9.33 7.36
CA VAL A 11 -4.38 -9.61 6.02
C VAL A 11 -5.50 -9.48 5.01
N LEU A 12 -5.19 -8.82 3.90
CA LEU A 12 -5.95 -8.85 2.67
C LEU A 12 -5.05 -9.42 1.57
N THR A 13 -5.53 -10.42 0.84
CA THR A 13 -4.75 -11.07 -0.21
C THR A 13 -5.62 -11.50 -1.38
N ARG A 14 -5.02 -11.57 -2.58
CA ARG A 14 -5.63 -12.20 -3.75
C ARG A 14 -5.38 -13.69 -3.69
N LEU A 15 -6.43 -14.49 -3.84
CA LEU A 15 -6.30 -15.94 -3.99
C LEU A 15 -5.98 -16.30 -5.46
N ASN A 16 -5.36 -17.47 -5.65
CA ASN A 16 -5.18 -18.03 -6.99
C ASN A 16 -6.54 -18.48 -7.56
N SER A 17 -6.63 -18.63 -8.88
CA SER A 17 -7.88 -19.00 -9.57
C SER A 17 -8.48 -20.33 -9.11
N ASN A 18 -7.65 -21.27 -8.67
CA ASN A 18 -8.04 -22.59 -8.17
C ASN A 18 -8.31 -22.65 -6.66
N PHE A 19 -8.63 -21.52 -6.02
CA PHE A 19 -8.87 -21.49 -4.59
C PHE A 19 -10.05 -22.38 -4.19
N VAL A 20 -10.00 -22.90 -2.97
CA VAL A 20 -11.11 -23.58 -2.32
C VAL A 20 -11.29 -23.00 -0.94
N VAL A 21 -12.48 -22.50 -0.64
CA VAL A 21 -12.86 -22.04 0.70
C VAL A 21 -13.90 -22.98 1.30
N VAL A 22 -13.94 -23.06 2.63
CA VAL A 22 -14.90 -23.91 3.35
C VAL A 22 -15.87 -23.04 4.13
N ARG A 23 -17.16 -23.36 4.08
CA ARG A 23 -18.18 -22.74 4.94
C ARG A 23 -19.11 -23.83 5.44
N PHE A 24 -19.22 -23.97 6.77
CA PHE A 24 -20.01 -25.03 7.43
C PHE A 24 -19.68 -26.45 6.94
N GLY A 25 -18.40 -26.78 6.79
CA GLY A 25 -17.94 -28.09 6.31
C GLY A 25 -18.00 -28.29 4.80
N THR A 26 -18.76 -27.47 4.07
CA THR A 26 -18.88 -27.54 2.62
C THR A 26 -17.78 -26.74 1.91
N LYS A 27 -17.18 -27.32 0.87
CA LYS A 27 -16.18 -26.68 0.02
C LYS A 27 -16.87 -25.85 -1.08
N PHE A 28 -16.34 -24.66 -1.35
CA PHE A 28 -16.79 -23.75 -2.40
C PHE A 28 -15.61 -23.33 -3.26
N ARG A 29 -15.79 -23.46 -4.58
CA ARG A 29 -14.93 -22.96 -5.64
C ARG A 29 -15.55 -21.70 -6.26
N LYS A 30 -14.84 -21.09 -7.19
CA LYS A 30 -15.31 -19.90 -7.91
C LYS A 30 -16.68 -20.12 -8.55
N GLU A 31 -16.88 -21.24 -9.24
CA GLU A 31 -18.11 -21.58 -9.95
C GLU A 31 -19.29 -21.71 -8.98
N ASP A 32 -19.07 -22.34 -7.83
CA ASP A 32 -20.08 -22.48 -6.77
C ASP A 32 -20.50 -21.13 -6.21
N LEU A 33 -19.57 -20.18 -6.09
CA LEU A 33 -19.88 -18.84 -5.60
C LEU A 33 -20.68 -18.05 -6.65
N LEU A 34 -20.35 -18.18 -7.93
CA LEU A 34 -21.06 -17.50 -9.01
C LEU A 34 -22.49 -18.01 -9.18
N SER A 35 -22.74 -19.30 -8.91
CA SER A 35 -24.06 -19.91 -8.99
C SER A 35 -24.93 -19.67 -7.74
N ASN A 36 -24.33 -19.69 -6.54
CA ASN A 36 -25.09 -19.69 -5.28
C ASN A 36 -25.15 -18.34 -4.56
N ILE A 37 -24.35 -17.35 -4.95
CA ILE A 37 -24.26 -16.06 -4.25
C ILE A 37 -24.84 -14.95 -5.11
N LYS A 38 -25.70 -14.12 -4.50
CA LYS A 38 -26.25 -12.95 -5.18
C LYS A 38 -25.18 -11.85 -5.33
N PRO A 39 -24.94 -11.34 -6.54
CA PRO A 39 -23.99 -10.25 -6.73
C PRO A 39 -24.55 -8.93 -6.19
N ILE A 40 -23.63 -8.05 -5.79
CA ILE A 40 -23.90 -6.64 -5.54
C ILE A 40 -23.13 -5.80 -6.54
N GLN A 41 -23.71 -4.67 -6.94
CA GLN A 41 -23.05 -3.67 -7.75
C GLN A 41 -22.62 -2.48 -6.89
N ARG A 42 -21.39 -2.01 -7.09
CA ARG A 42 -20.82 -0.87 -6.36
C ARG A 42 -19.98 0.00 -7.28
N THR A 43 -20.00 1.29 -7.04
CA THR A 43 -19.08 2.25 -7.67
C THR A 43 -18.01 2.61 -6.67
N ILE A 44 -16.74 2.33 -6.98
CA ILE A 44 -15.60 2.54 -6.08
C ILE A 44 -14.53 3.33 -6.83
N GLY A 45 -14.27 4.57 -6.40
CA GLY A 45 -13.31 5.46 -7.07
C GLY A 45 -13.67 5.71 -8.54
N GLY A 46 -14.94 5.98 -8.83
CA GLY A 46 -15.46 6.28 -10.17
C GLY A 46 -15.68 5.09 -11.09
N LYS A 47 -15.24 3.87 -10.73
CA LYS A 47 -15.40 2.66 -11.54
C LYS A 47 -16.49 1.75 -11.00
N ARG A 48 -17.23 1.09 -11.89
CA ARG A 48 -18.25 0.10 -11.52
C ARG A 48 -17.63 -1.27 -11.27
N TYR A 49 -18.13 -1.97 -10.25
CA TYR A 49 -17.72 -3.31 -9.85
C TYR A 49 -18.92 -4.21 -9.62
N ILE A 50 -18.81 -5.45 -10.08
CA ILE A 50 -19.68 -6.57 -9.71
C ILE A 50 -18.95 -7.38 -8.64
N ILE A 51 -19.61 -7.61 -7.52
CA ILE A 51 -19.00 -8.23 -6.35
C ILE A 51 -19.88 -9.38 -5.86
N TYR A 52 -19.31 -10.56 -5.65
CA TYR A 52 -19.97 -11.67 -4.95
C TYR A 52 -19.40 -11.77 -3.54
N PRO A 53 -20.13 -11.29 -2.51
CA PRO A 53 -19.65 -11.32 -1.14
C PRO A 53 -19.91 -12.68 -0.49
N PHE A 54 -18.83 -13.38 -0.14
CA PHE A 54 -18.88 -14.66 0.56
C PHE A 54 -18.26 -14.53 1.95
N LYS A 55 -19.11 -14.21 2.94
CA LYS A 55 -18.68 -13.94 4.31
C LYS A 55 -18.54 -15.21 5.15
N ARG A 56 -17.73 -15.12 6.22
CA ARG A 56 -17.54 -16.17 7.24
C ARG A 56 -17.13 -17.51 6.63
N CYS A 57 -16.13 -17.47 5.77
CA CYS A 57 -15.53 -18.65 5.17
C CYS A 57 -14.15 -18.93 5.76
N ILE A 58 -13.65 -20.13 5.55
CA ILE A 58 -12.36 -20.59 6.02
C ILE A 58 -11.49 -20.88 4.80
N TRP A 59 -10.30 -20.28 4.78
CA TRP A 59 -9.26 -20.58 3.81
C TRP A 59 -7.97 -20.93 4.55
N GLN A 60 -7.39 -22.10 4.24
CA GLN A 60 -6.16 -22.60 4.90
C GLN A 60 -6.23 -22.51 6.44
N GLY A 61 -7.34 -22.97 7.04
CA GLY A 61 -7.54 -22.96 8.49
C GLY A 61 -7.70 -21.57 9.13
N THR A 62 -7.90 -20.53 8.32
CA THR A 62 -8.09 -19.15 8.77
C THR A 62 -9.47 -18.66 8.39
N ALA A 63 -10.23 -18.19 9.38
CA ALA A 63 -11.54 -17.59 9.15
C ALA A 63 -11.40 -16.18 8.53
N GLY A 64 -12.31 -15.85 7.62
CA GLY A 64 -12.30 -14.59 6.92
C GLY A 64 -13.50 -14.38 6.01
N ASN A 65 -13.42 -13.35 5.20
CA ASN A 65 -14.39 -13.05 4.15
C ASN A 65 -13.70 -13.11 2.79
N LEU A 66 -14.40 -13.69 1.82
CA LEU A 66 -13.98 -13.73 0.43
C LEU A 66 -14.90 -12.83 -0.40
N PHE A 67 -14.32 -12.05 -1.29
CA PHE A 67 -15.03 -11.23 -2.27
C PHE A 67 -14.55 -11.62 -3.66
N LEU A 68 -15.42 -12.14 -4.52
CA LEU A 68 -15.11 -12.22 -5.95
C LEU A 68 -15.44 -10.87 -6.57
N VAL A 69 -14.44 -10.19 -7.09
CA VAL A 69 -14.57 -8.82 -7.60
C VAL A 69 -14.24 -8.79 -9.08
N ARG A 70 -15.15 -8.26 -9.89
CA ARG A 70 -14.89 -7.92 -11.29
C ARG A 70 -15.13 -6.45 -11.50
N GLY A 71 -14.08 -5.72 -11.89
CA GLY A 71 -14.17 -4.31 -12.25
C GLY A 71 -14.38 -4.12 -13.75
N GLU A 72 -14.77 -2.92 -14.13
CA GLU A 72 -14.79 -2.47 -15.53
C GLU A 72 -13.40 -2.63 -16.19
N GLY A 73 -13.35 -3.30 -17.35
CA GLY A 73 -12.11 -3.61 -18.08
C GLY A 73 -11.38 -4.88 -17.64
N TYR A 74 -11.96 -5.68 -16.72
CA TYR A 74 -11.45 -7.01 -16.38
C TYR A 74 -12.35 -8.11 -16.92
N ASP A 75 -11.73 -9.07 -17.61
CA ASP A 75 -12.44 -10.23 -18.19
C ASP A 75 -12.85 -11.24 -17.12
N ASP A 76 -12.10 -11.31 -16.01
CA ASP A 76 -12.31 -12.29 -14.96
C ASP A 76 -12.44 -11.71 -13.55
N PHE A 77 -13.04 -12.49 -12.65
CA PHE A 77 -13.16 -12.19 -11.22
C PHE A 77 -11.84 -12.39 -10.48
N ILE A 78 -11.51 -11.41 -9.66
CA ILE A 78 -10.39 -11.43 -8.73
C ILE A 78 -10.91 -11.86 -7.35
N PRO A 79 -10.45 -13.01 -6.81
CA PRO A 79 -10.83 -13.45 -5.47
C PRO A 79 -10.00 -12.75 -4.40
N LEU A 80 -10.61 -11.86 -3.63
CA LEU A 80 -9.98 -11.15 -2.52
C LEU A 80 -10.41 -11.75 -1.18
N PHE A 81 -9.46 -12.29 -0.42
CA PHE A 81 -9.68 -12.83 0.91
C PHE A 81 -9.13 -11.90 1.98
N THR A 82 -9.93 -11.63 3.01
CA THR A 82 -9.52 -10.84 4.17
C THR A 82 -9.77 -11.59 5.48
N THR A 83 -8.83 -11.52 6.41
CA THR A 83 -9.02 -12.05 7.77
C THR A 83 -9.90 -11.14 8.63
N SER A 84 -10.17 -9.91 8.18
CA SER A 84 -11.01 -8.96 8.91
C SER A 84 -12.49 -9.19 8.60
N LEU A 85 -13.20 -9.75 9.58
CA LEU A 85 -14.61 -10.16 9.44
C LEU A 85 -15.59 -8.98 9.25
N ASN A 86 -15.19 -7.78 9.69
CA ASN A 86 -16.01 -6.57 9.59
C ASN A 86 -15.71 -5.75 8.32
N THR A 87 -14.77 -6.20 7.49
CA THR A 87 -14.38 -5.46 6.29
C THR A 87 -15.51 -5.43 5.26
N LYS A 88 -15.82 -4.21 4.80
CA LYS A 88 -16.72 -3.97 3.67
C LYS A 88 -15.98 -4.25 2.35
N PRO A 89 -16.67 -4.73 1.30
CA PRO A 89 -16.05 -4.98 0.00
C PRO A 89 -15.32 -3.76 -0.56
N GLU A 90 -15.88 -2.56 -0.39
CA GLU A 90 -15.30 -1.30 -0.86
C GLU A 90 -13.94 -1.04 -0.23
N THR A 91 -13.82 -1.25 1.08
CA THR A 91 -12.56 -1.13 1.82
C THR A 91 -11.53 -2.15 1.35
N ALA A 92 -11.94 -3.41 1.15
CA ALA A 92 -11.04 -4.45 0.64
C ALA A 92 -10.51 -4.11 -0.76
N ILE A 93 -11.37 -3.65 -1.67
CA ILE A 93 -10.98 -3.29 -3.03
C ILE A 93 -10.03 -2.09 -3.03
N MET A 94 -10.33 -1.04 -2.26
CA MET A 94 -9.44 0.13 -2.16
C MET A 94 -8.07 -0.25 -1.62
N LYS A 95 -8.00 -1.04 -0.54
CA LYS A 95 -6.72 -1.51 0.01
C LYS A 95 -5.96 -2.41 -0.98
N TYR A 96 -6.64 -3.27 -1.72
CA TYR A 96 -5.99 -4.10 -2.73
C TYR A 96 -5.37 -3.25 -3.86
N LYS A 97 -6.01 -2.14 -4.25
CA LYS A 97 -5.49 -1.23 -5.27
C LYS A 97 -4.18 -0.54 -4.85
N GLU A 98 -3.94 -0.34 -3.57
CA GLU A 98 -2.67 0.23 -3.07
C GLU A 98 -1.45 -0.64 -3.44
N ARG A 99 -1.65 -1.95 -3.67
CA ARG A 99 -0.57 -2.84 -4.15
C ARG A 99 0.13 -2.31 -5.40
N ALA A 100 -0.58 -1.64 -6.30
CA ALA A 100 0.01 -1.07 -7.51
C ALA A 100 1.13 -0.05 -7.19
N GLN A 101 1.10 0.58 -6.02
CA GLN A 101 2.17 1.48 -5.57
C GLN A 101 3.49 0.74 -5.34
N ILE A 102 3.47 -0.54 -4.96
CA ILE A 102 4.68 -1.37 -4.80
C ILE A 102 5.31 -1.61 -6.18
N GLU A 103 4.49 -1.92 -7.19
CA GLU A 103 4.97 -2.11 -8.57
C GLU A 103 5.54 -0.81 -9.14
N GLN A 104 4.89 0.33 -8.87
CA GLN A 104 5.40 1.65 -9.23
C GLN A 104 6.72 1.97 -8.51
N THR A 105 6.85 1.66 -7.22
CA THR A 105 8.08 1.83 -6.44
C THR A 105 9.23 1.04 -7.06
N ASN A 106 8.99 -0.22 -7.42
CA ASN A 106 9.99 -1.05 -8.10
C ASN A 106 10.40 -0.46 -9.45
N LYS A 107 9.44 0.06 -10.23
CA LYS A 107 9.73 0.71 -11.51
C LYS A 107 10.61 1.96 -11.31
N GLU A 108 10.27 2.81 -10.35
CA GLU A 108 11.00 4.05 -10.08
C GLU A 108 12.43 3.78 -9.58
N LEU A 109 12.60 2.84 -8.65
CA LEU A 109 13.92 2.41 -8.17
C LEU A 109 14.80 1.89 -9.30
N LYS A 110 14.26 1.04 -10.18
CA LYS A 110 15.03 0.45 -11.29
C LYS A 110 15.32 1.47 -12.39
N SER A 111 14.29 2.14 -12.89
CA SER A 111 14.39 2.98 -14.09
C SER A 111 14.98 4.36 -13.83
N TYR A 112 14.74 4.98 -12.67
CA TYR A 112 15.20 6.34 -12.38
C TYR A 112 16.40 6.38 -11.45
N LEU A 113 16.45 5.48 -10.46
CA LEU A 113 17.57 5.41 -9.52
C LEU A 113 18.64 4.38 -9.93
N GLY A 114 18.43 3.64 -11.01
CA GLY A 114 19.45 2.75 -11.58
C GLY A 114 19.79 1.57 -10.68
N LEU A 115 18.84 1.07 -9.88
CA LEU A 115 19.06 -0.01 -8.91
C LEU A 115 19.72 -1.27 -9.53
N GLU A 116 19.40 -1.58 -10.78
CA GLU A 116 19.95 -2.75 -11.50
C GLU A 116 21.19 -2.42 -12.36
N GLY A 117 21.55 -1.13 -12.50
CA GLY A 117 22.60 -0.68 -13.41
C GLY A 117 24.01 -0.74 -12.85
N ASN A 118 24.16 -0.73 -11.52
CA ASN A 118 25.47 -0.63 -10.87
C ASN A 118 25.79 -1.89 -10.05
N HIS A 119 26.60 -2.77 -10.61
CA HIS A 119 27.13 -3.94 -9.91
C HIS A 119 28.53 -3.61 -9.37
N PHE A 120 28.62 -3.36 -8.07
CA PHE A 120 29.90 -3.23 -7.40
C PHE A 120 30.56 -4.61 -7.27
N ARG A 121 31.90 -4.62 -7.20
CA ARG A 121 32.69 -5.86 -7.16
C ARG A 121 32.46 -6.69 -5.89
N THR A 122 32.05 -6.06 -4.78
CA THR A 122 31.81 -6.72 -3.50
C THR A 122 30.33 -6.71 -3.12
N LYS A 123 29.92 -7.72 -2.35
CA LYS A 123 28.55 -7.88 -1.87
C LYS A 123 28.16 -6.73 -0.93
N GLU A 124 29.09 -6.29 -0.09
CA GLU A 124 28.93 -5.23 0.90
C GLU A 124 28.66 -3.89 0.22
N SER A 125 29.42 -3.58 -0.84
CA SER A 125 29.20 -2.35 -1.62
C SER A 125 27.85 -2.38 -2.35
N ASN A 126 27.42 -3.54 -2.86
CA ASN A 126 26.08 -3.67 -3.45
C ASN A 126 24.96 -3.44 -2.42
N TYR A 127 25.08 -4.00 -1.21
CA TYR A 127 24.11 -3.73 -0.15
C TYR A 127 24.10 -2.26 0.28
N GLY A 128 25.26 -1.64 0.44
CA GLY A 128 25.37 -0.22 0.74
C GLY A 128 24.71 0.63 -0.35
N HIS A 129 24.92 0.30 -1.62
CA HIS A 129 24.29 1.00 -2.73
C HIS A 129 22.77 0.89 -2.73
N ILE A 130 22.24 -0.33 -2.60
CA ILE A 130 20.79 -0.57 -2.52
C ILE A 130 20.18 0.20 -1.36
N PHE A 131 20.83 0.17 -0.18
CA PHE A 131 20.38 0.89 1.00
C PHE A 131 20.28 2.41 0.76
N ILE A 132 21.33 3.01 0.19
CA ILE A 132 21.34 4.46 -0.12
C ILE A 132 20.25 4.80 -1.14
N LEU A 133 20.08 4.00 -2.20
CA LEU A 133 19.02 4.25 -3.19
C LEU A 133 17.63 4.17 -2.56
N CYS A 134 17.40 3.24 -1.64
CA CYS A 134 16.15 3.18 -0.89
C CYS A 134 15.93 4.43 -0.02
N LEU A 135 16.98 4.97 0.63
CA LEU A 135 16.86 6.21 1.39
C LEU A 135 16.54 7.41 0.49
N VAL A 136 17.26 7.56 -0.63
CA VAL A 136 17.02 8.61 -1.63
C VAL A 136 15.58 8.53 -2.16
N TYR A 137 15.11 7.33 -2.49
CA TYR A 137 13.73 7.10 -2.91
C TYR A 137 12.73 7.59 -1.87
N ASN A 138 12.87 7.17 -0.61
CA ASN A 138 11.96 7.57 0.46
C ASN A 138 11.97 9.08 0.69
N PHE A 139 13.15 9.71 0.60
CA PHE A 139 13.28 11.16 0.70
C PHE A 139 12.53 11.89 -0.42
N ILE A 140 12.68 11.45 -1.67
CA ILE A 140 11.95 12.02 -2.81
C ILE A 140 10.44 11.83 -2.64
N GLN A 141 9.99 10.65 -2.21
CA GLN A 141 8.57 10.42 -1.95
C GLN A 141 8.02 11.32 -0.84
N TYR A 142 8.81 11.59 0.19
CA TYR A 142 8.43 12.54 1.24
C TYR A 142 8.29 13.96 0.69
N LEU A 143 9.24 14.44 -0.12
CA LEU A 143 9.14 15.76 -0.76
C LEU A 143 7.92 15.89 -1.68
N ARG A 144 7.53 14.81 -2.36
CA ARG A 144 6.34 14.80 -3.22
C ARG A 144 5.03 15.04 -2.48
N LEU A 145 4.98 14.83 -1.15
CA LEU A 145 3.83 15.23 -0.34
C LEU A 145 3.59 16.74 -0.39
N TYR A 146 4.65 17.53 -0.58
CA TYR A 146 4.60 18.99 -0.69
C TYR A 146 4.60 19.47 -2.15
N LEU A 147 4.99 18.61 -3.10
CA LEU A 147 5.10 18.89 -4.53
C LEU A 147 4.11 18.03 -5.33
N THR A 148 2.82 18.12 -5.01
CA THR A 148 1.77 17.22 -5.53
C THR A 148 1.59 17.23 -7.05
N HIS A 149 2.07 18.27 -7.74
CA HIS A 149 2.00 18.43 -9.19
C HIS A 149 3.23 17.84 -9.92
N MET A 150 4.26 17.41 -9.19
CA MET A 150 5.51 16.89 -9.76
C MET A 150 5.55 15.35 -9.73
N SER A 151 6.00 14.75 -10.82
CA SER A 151 6.31 13.33 -10.86
C SER A 151 7.57 13.01 -10.06
N PHE A 152 7.80 11.73 -9.76
CA PHE A 152 9.05 11.28 -9.13
C PHE A 152 10.29 11.74 -9.90
N LYS A 153 10.23 11.64 -11.23
CA LYS A 153 11.30 12.06 -12.14
C LYS A 153 11.57 13.57 -12.03
N ASP A 154 10.52 14.39 -12.04
CA ASP A 154 10.67 15.85 -11.98
C ASP A 154 11.34 16.30 -10.68
N VAL A 155 10.96 15.68 -9.55
CA VAL A 155 11.57 15.99 -8.24
C VAL A 155 13.03 15.51 -8.21
N LEU A 156 13.32 14.30 -8.71
CA LEU A 156 14.70 13.79 -8.80
C LEU A 156 15.60 14.70 -9.64
N GLU A 157 15.12 15.12 -10.81
CA GLU A 157 15.85 16.05 -11.68
C GLU A 157 16.03 17.42 -11.02
N GLY A 158 14.98 17.95 -10.37
CA GLY A 158 15.04 19.21 -9.64
C GLY A 158 16.05 19.22 -8.49
N ILE A 159 16.10 18.13 -7.70
CA ILE A 159 17.10 17.95 -6.64
C ILE A 159 18.50 17.86 -7.25
N SER A 160 18.67 17.08 -8.31
CA SER A 160 19.96 16.91 -8.98
C SER A 160 20.50 18.27 -9.49
N VAL A 161 19.63 19.08 -10.10
CA VAL A 161 19.97 20.44 -10.55
C VAL A 161 20.29 21.36 -9.38
N TYR A 162 19.55 21.26 -8.27
CA TYR A 162 19.78 22.05 -7.06
C TYR A 162 21.14 21.73 -6.41
N LEU A 163 21.48 20.45 -6.27
CA LEU A 163 22.72 20.00 -5.63
C LEU A 163 23.97 20.26 -6.49
N LEU A 164 23.84 20.23 -7.82
CA LEU A 164 24.97 20.37 -8.75
C LEU A 164 25.32 21.83 -9.10
N ARG A 165 24.53 22.83 -8.66
CA ARG A 165 24.75 24.24 -9.05
C ARG A 165 24.97 25.13 -7.84
N GLU A 166 26.01 25.97 -7.91
CA GLU A 166 26.22 27.07 -6.95
C GLU A 166 25.05 28.07 -6.92
N ARG A 167 24.33 28.22 -8.04
CA ARG A 167 23.08 29.02 -8.14
C ARG A 167 22.00 28.26 -8.92
N PRO A 168 21.02 27.65 -8.24
CA PRO A 168 19.94 26.92 -8.90
C PRO A 168 19.06 27.84 -9.76
N PRO A 169 18.57 27.38 -10.93
CA PRO A 169 17.62 28.12 -11.75
C PRO A 169 16.27 28.28 -11.04
N LYS A 170 15.46 29.26 -11.48
CA LYS A 170 14.19 29.59 -10.81
C LYS A 170 13.23 28.41 -10.65
N CYS A 171 13.24 27.47 -11.59
CA CYS A 171 12.42 26.26 -11.53
C CYS A 171 12.82 25.30 -10.39
N ALA A 172 14.04 25.39 -9.86
CA ALA A 172 14.50 24.60 -8.72
C ALA A 172 14.17 25.26 -7.36
N PHE A 173 13.68 26.51 -7.33
CA PHE A 173 13.28 27.16 -6.07
C PHE A 173 12.06 26.52 -5.42
N SER A 174 11.15 25.91 -6.19
CA SER A 174 10.04 25.13 -5.63
C SER A 174 10.54 23.92 -4.82
N VAL A 175 11.57 23.23 -5.33
CA VAL A 175 12.24 22.13 -4.63
C VAL A 175 12.97 22.64 -3.39
N ARG A 176 13.65 23.80 -3.48
CA ARG A 176 14.29 24.45 -2.32
C ARG A 176 13.29 24.76 -1.21
N ASN A 177 12.17 25.41 -1.54
CA ASN A 177 11.16 25.77 -0.55
C ASN A 177 10.56 24.52 0.10
N ALA A 178 10.30 23.45 -0.67
CA ALA A 178 9.85 22.18 -0.11
C ALA A 178 10.92 21.55 0.80
N PHE A 179 12.20 21.63 0.42
CA PHE A 179 13.33 21.14 1.22
C PHE A 179 13.45 21.88 2.56
N GLU A 180 13.33 23.22 2.55
CA GLU A 180 13.34 24.06 3.76
C GLU A 180 12.16 23.70 4.68
N VAL A 181 10.94 23.57 4.14
CA VAL A 181 9.75 23.11 4.87
C VAL A 181 9.95 21.71 5.47
N VAL A 182 10.60 20.80 4.74
CA VAL A 182 10.91 19.45 5.25
C VAL A 182 11.85 19.52 6.45
N ILE A 183 12.93 20.30 6.36
CA ILE A 183 13.90 20.45 7.46
C ILE A 183 13.22 21.06 8.70
N GLU A 184 12.39 22.08 8.53
CA GLU A 184 11.65 22.70 9.64
C GLU A 184 10.67 21.73 10.33
N ASN A 185 10.14 20.75 9.60
CA ASN A 185 9.19 19.77 10.13
C ASN A 185 9.87 18.49 10.66
N ILE A 186 11.16 18.26 10.40
CA ILE A 186 11.90 17.11 10.94
C ILE A 186 12.18 17.38 12.43
N GLY A 187 11.55 16.60 13.31
CA GLY A 187 11.75 16.68 14.76
C GLY A 187 10.91 17.71 15.49
N SER A 188 10.02 18.45 14.81
CA SER A 188 9.01 19.27 15.48
C SER A 188 7.76 18.43 15.77
N GLU A 189 7.34 18.39 17.03
CA GLU A 189 6.09 17.75 17.50
C GLU A 189 4.84 18.51 17.02
N LYS A 190 4.70 18.75 15.72
CA LYS A 190 3.39 19.16 15.20
C LYS A 190 2.52 17.91 15.10
N PRO A 191 1.39 17.84 15.83
CA PRO A 191 0.51 16.69 15.76
C PRO A 191 -0.05 16.59 14.34
N ASN A 192 0.49 15.67 13.55
CA ASN A 192 -0.11 15.28 12.29
C ASN A 192 -1.50 14.73 12.61
N LYS A 193 -2.54 15.24 11.91
CA LYS A 193 -3.93 14.74 12.04
C LYS A 193 -4.07 13.23 11.81
N ILE A 194 -3.04 12.57 11.28
CA ILE A 194 -2.94 11.12 11.11
C ILE A 194 -2.75 10.39 12.46
N ASN A 195 -2.19 11.06 13.48
CA ASN A 195 -1.94 10.47 14.81
C ASN A 195 -3.09 10.67 15.82
N ILE A 196 -4.17 11.37 15.46
CA ILE A 196 -5.29 11.64 16.39
C ILE A 196 -6.07 10.35 16.73
N GLU A 197 -6.00 9.30 15.91
CA GLU A 197 -6.65 8.02 16.22
C GLU A 197 -5.79 7.06 17.08
N LEU A 198 -4.49 7.31 17.26
CA LEU A 198 -3.63 6.44 18.09
C LEU A 198 -3.49 6.93 19.54
N THR A 199 -3.57 8.25 19.77
CA THR A 199 -3.46 8.82 21.13
C THR A 199 -4.76 8.74 21.93
N GLY A 200 -5.93 8.62 21.28
CA GLY A 200 -7.21 8.45 21.97
C GLY A 200 -7.42 7.08 22.62
N ALA A 201 -6.66 6.05 22.22
CA ALA A 201 -6.81 4.69 22.75
C ALA A 201 -5.88 4.37 23.95
N THR A 202 -4.90 5.24 24.24
CA THR A 202 -3.85 4.93 25.24
C THR A 202 -4.11 5.60 26.60
N GLN A 203 -5.16 6.42 26.74
CA GLN A 203 -5.47 7.13 28.00
C GLN A 203 -6.65 6.54 28.82
N LEU A 204 -7.11 5.32 28.55
CA LEU A 204 -8.18 4.68 29.35
C LEU A 204 -7.78 3.34 30.01
N SER A 205 -6.49 3.07 30.17
CA SER A 205 -6.02 1.93 30.96
C SER A 205 -4.88 2.36 31.87
N GLY A 206 -5.24 2.98 32.99
CA GLY A 206 -4.26 3.45 33.96
C GLY A 206 -4.86 4.21 35.12
N GLU A 207 -5.91 3.68 35.75
CA GLU A 207 -6.22 3.95 37.16
C GLU A 207 -7.30 2.99 37.65
N ALA A 208 -6.87 1.86 38.21
CA ALA A 208 -7.66 1.04 39.13
C ALA A 208 -6.72 0.13 39.94
N THR A 209 -6.17 0.69 41.02
CA THR A 209 -5.66 0.05 42.24
C THR A 209 -5.26 1.22 43.14
N THR A 210 -5.81 1.45 44.33
CA THR A 210 -6.25 0.55 45.41
C THR A 210 -7.38 1.17 46.21
#